data_AF-A0AA38LCR5-F1
#
_entry.id   AF-A0AA38LCR5-F1
#
_cell.length_a   1.000
_cell.length_b   1.000
_cell.length_c   1.000
_cell.angle_alpha   90.00
_cell.angle_beta   90.00
_cell.angle_gamma   90.00
#
_symmetry.space_group_name_H-M   'P 1'
#
loop_
_entity.id
_entity.type
_entity.pdbx_description
1 polymer ?
#
loop_
_entity_poly.entity_id
_entity_poly.type
_entity_poly.pdbx_seq_one_letter_code
_entity_poly.pdbx_strand_id
1 'polypeptide(L)' 'MESLHYYAALFDSLDECLPLQSAERLTIERFHIGDQIKNSIRDDGDDDMMGRRLRETHDKWETWKARMERGGFTQIGLSS' A
#
# COMPACT_ATOMS: atom_id res chain seq x y z
N MET A 1 2.96 9.96 9.27
CA MET A 1 3.29 8.88 10.24
C MET A 1 2.61 7.57 9.89
N GLU A 2 1.37 7.55 9.38
CA GLU A 2 0.67 6.29 9.04
C GLU A 2 1.41 5.42 8.01
N SER A 3 2.01 6.00 6.97
CA SER A 3 2.81 5.27 5.97
C SER A 3 4.04 4.59 6.57
N LEU A 4 4.73 5.25 7.51
CA LEU A 4 5.89 4.67 8.19
C LEU A 4 5.48 3.46 9.03
N HIS A 5 4.40 3.56 9.80
CA HIS A 5 3.90 2.43 10.60
C HIS A 5 3.45 1.26 9.71
N TYR A 6 2.82 1.55 8.58
CA TYR A 6 2.44 0.53 7.59
C TYR A 6 3.66 -0.23 7.06
N TYR A 7 4.68 0.48 6.57
CA TYR A 7 5.88 -0.17 6.05
C TYR A 7 6.67 -0.87 7.15
N ALA A 8 6.78 -0.31 8.35
CA ALA A 8 7.43 -0.98 9.48
C ALA A 8 6.79 -2.35 9.77
N ALA A 9 5.46 -2.42 9.86
CA ALA A 9 4.75 -3.69 10.04
C ALA A 9 5.01 -4.70 8.91
N LEU A 10 5.16 -4.24 7.66
CA LEU A 10 5.54 -5.11 6.55
C LEU A 10 6.96 -5.67 6.71
N PHE A 11 7.94 -4.83 7.05
CA PHE A 11 9.31 -5.28 7.30
C PHE A 11 9.39 -6.24 8.48
N ASP A 12 8.69 -5.96 9.58
CA ASP A 12 8.64 -6.83 10.75
C ASP A 12 8.04 -8.20 10.40
N SER A 13 6.97 -8.22 9.59
CA SER A 13 6.36 -9.49 9.14
C SER A 13 7.29 -10.32 8.26
N LEU A 14 8.13 -9.67 7.43
CA LEU A 14 9.13 -10.36 6.62
C LEU A 14 10.31 -10.87 7.47
N ASP A 15 10.68 -10.13 8.51
CA ASP A 15 11.72 -10.53 9.46
C ASP A 15 11.33 -11.78 10.25
N GLU A 16 10.07 -11.87 10.66
CA GLU A 16 9.52 -13.07 11.32
C GLU A 16 9.43 -14.29 10.39
N CYS A 17 9.14 -14.07 9.11
CA CYS A 17 8.91 -15.15 8.14
C CYS A 17 10.17 -15.64 7.43
N LEU A 18 11.18 -14.78 7.22
CA LEU A 18 12.31 -15.04 6.33
C LEU A 18 13.67 -14.69 6.95
N PRO A 19 14.69 -15.57 6.81
CA PRO A 19 16.05 -15.26 7.24
C PRO A 19 16.60 -13.98 6.62
N LEU A 20 17.44 -13.26 7.36
CA LEU A 20 18.00 -11.96 6.96
C LEU A 20 18.73 -11.98 5.59
N GLN A 21 19.37 -13.10 5.23
CA GLN A 21 20.10 -13.26 3.96
C GLN A 21 19.27 -13.95 2.86
N SER A 22 17.95 -14.03 3.04
CA SER A 22 17.06 -14.58 2.02
C SER A 22 17.03 -13.67 0.79
N ALA A 23 17.39 -14.22 -0.37
CA ALA A 23 17.33 -13.50 -1.64
C ALA A 23 15.90 -13.05 -1.98
N GLU A 24 14.89 -13.83 -1.56
CA GLU A 24 13.48 -13.50 -1.72
C GLU A 24 13.10 -12.27 -0.88
N ARG A 25 13.46 -12.26 0.40
CA ARG A 25 13.23 -11.11 1.30
C ARG A 25 13.87 -9.84 0.74
N LEU A 26 15.15 -9.91 0.38
CA LEU A 26 15.88 -8.77 -0.18
C LEU A 26 15.25 -8.26 -1.48
N THR A 27 14.68 -9.15 -2.29
CA THR A 27 13.99 -8.78 -3.54
C THR A 27 12.68 -8.05 -3.24
N ILE A 28 11.86 -8.58 -2.32
CA ILE A 28 10.59 -7.97 -1.92
C ILE A 28 10.82 -6.58 -1.29
N GLU A 29 11.73 -6.50 -0.32
CA GLU A 29 12.07 -5.27 0.38
C GLU A 29 12.59 -4.20 -0.58
N ARG A 30 13.50 -4.57 -1.50
CA ARG A 30 14.16 -3.60 -2.38
C ARG A 30 13.31 -3.18 -3.57
N PHE A 31 12.67 -4.12 -4.25
CA PHE A 31 12.02 -3.86 -5.55
C PHE A 31 10.51 -3.66 -5.45
N HIS A 32 9.88 -4.06 -4.35
CA HIS A 32 8.46 -3.82 -4.12
C HIS A 32 8.25 -2.75 -3.06
N ILE A 33 8.65 -3.01 -1.82
CA ILE A 33 8.41 -2.08 -0.71
C ILE A 33 9.21 -0.80 -0.93
N GLY A 34 10.48 -0.90 -1.32
CA GLY A 34 11.34 0.24 -1.62
C GLY A 34 10.84 1.12 -2.77
N ASP A 35 10.27 0.53 -3.83
CA ASP A 35 9.71 1.31 -4.94
C ASP A 35 8.44 2.04 -4.51
N GLN A 36 7.54 1.39 -3.78
CA GLN A 36 6.33 2.02 -3.21
C GLN A 36 6.69 3.15 -2.24
N ILE A 37 7.69 2.98 -1.37
CA ILE A 37 8.17 4.05 -0.49
C ILE A 37 8.67 5.24 -1.33
N LYS A 38 9.52 4.97 -2.34
CA LYS A 38 10.07 5.99 -3.23
C LYS A 38 8.98 6.75 -3.98
N ASN A 39 7.97 6.05 -4.47
CA ASN A 39 6.82 6.63 -5.17
C ASN A 39 5.95 7.45 -4.19
N SER A 40 5.72 6.95 -2.97
CA SER A 40 4.94 7.66 -1.95
C SER A 40 5.56 8.98 -1.45
N ILE A 41 6.89 9.09 -1.51
CA ILE A 41 7.62 10.33 -1.18
C ILE A 41 7.67 11.28 -2.39
N ARG A 42 7.52 10.72 -3.60
CA ARG A 42 7.66 11.43 -4.87
C ARG A 42 6.28 11.91 -5.37
N ASP A 43 5.67 12.82 -4.63
CA ASP A 43 4.60 13.73 -5.08
C ASP A 43 4.63 14.94 -4.11
N ASP A 44 4.84 16.18 -4.55
CA ASP A 44 3.84 17.01 -5.22
C ASP A 44 4.43 17.83 -6.39
N GLY A 45 4.67 17.20 -7.54
CA GLY A 45 5.29 17.85 -8.71
C GLY A 45 4.57 17.55 -10.02
N ASP A 46 3.39 18.14 -10.18
CA ASP A 46 2.79 18.55 -11.46
C ASP A 46 2.92 17.59 -12.66
N ASP A 47 2.37 16.37 -12.56
CA ASP A 47 2.39 15.43 -13.69
C ASP A 47 1.06 14.66 -13.84
N ASP A 48 0.13 15.38 -14.49
CA ASP A 48 -1.03 14.94 -15.26
C ASP A 48 -1.92 13.82 -14.71
N MET A 49 -2.94 14.29 -13.97
CA MET A 49 -4.36 13.97 -14.13
C MET A 49 -4.69 12.58 -14.69
N MET A 50 -5.09 11.70 -13.76
CA MET A 50 -5.78 10.42 -13.95
C MET A 50 -4.90 9.16 -14.01
N GLY A 51 -3.73 9.17 -14.67
CA GLY A 51 -2.93 7.95 -14.84
C GLY A 51 -2.06 7.54 -13.64
N ARG A 52 -1.53 8.51 -12.89
CA ARG A 52 -0.56 8.27 -11.80
C ARG A 52 -1.22 8.15 -10.43
N ARG A 53 -2.27 8.93 -10.20
CA ARG A 53 -3.03 8.97 -8.93
C ARG A 53 -3.65 7.61 -8.57
N LEU A 54 -4.04 6.82 -9.57
CA LEU A 54 -4.69 5.52 -9.40
C LEU A 54 -3.71 4.40 -8.98
N ARG A 55 -2.41 4.60 -9.13
CA ARG A 55 -1.46 3.48 -9.10
C ARG A 55 -1.14 3.00 -7.68
N GLU A 56 -1.15 3.88 -6.67
CA GLU A 56 -0.77 3.53 -5.29
C GLU A 56 -1.48 4.39 -4.22
N THR A 57 -2.70 4.88 -4.46
CA THR A 57 -3.46 5.53 -3.37
C THR A 57 -4.00 4.47 -2.41
N HIS A 58 -3.13 4.05 -1.49
CA HIS A 58 -3.51 3.34 -0.27
C HIS A 58 -4.41 4.27 0.56
N ASP A 59 -5.71 4.14 0.34
CA ASP A 59 -6.73 4.84 1.11
C ASP A 59 -7.28 3.92 2.21
N LYS A 60 -7.71 4.53 3.32
CA LYS A 60 -8.35 3.80 4.42
C LYS A 60 -9.63 3.11 3.96
N TRP A 61 -10.01 2.05 4.68
CA TRP A 61 -11.22 1.30 4.34
C TRP A 61 -12.49 2.17 4.38
N GLU A 62 -12.56 3.15 5.29
CA GLU A 62 -13.70 4.08 5.37
C GLU A 62 -13.86 4.88 4.08
N THR A 63 -12.74 5.32 3.49
CA THR A 63 -12.72 6.07 2.22
C THR A 63 -13.28 5.21 1.09
N TRP A 64 -12.82 3.96 0.99
CA TRP A 64 -13.32 3.03 -0.02
C TRP A 64 -14.79 2.67 0.19
N LYS A 65 -15.20 2.39 1.43
CA LYS A 65 -16.61 2.13 1.75
C LYS A 65 -17.50 3.29 1.32
N ALA A 66 -17.15 4.52 1.70
CA ALA A 66 -17.92 5.70 1.33
C ALA A 66 -18.00 5.89 -0.20
N ARG A 67 -16.91 5.61 -0.94
CA ARG A 67 -16.90 5.64 -2.41
C ARG A 67 -17.85 4.60 -3.00
N MET A 68 -17.84 3.37 -2.49
CA MET A 68 -18.70 2.28 -2.95
C MET A 68 -20.18 2.57 -2.66
N GLU A 69 -20.50 3.06 -1.48
CA GLU A 69 -21.88 3.43 -1.09
C GLU A 69 -22.44 4.57 -1.96
N ARG A 70 -21.61 5.58 -2.28
CA ARG A 70 -21.99 6.63 -3.25
C ARG A 70 -22.25 6.10 -4.65
N GLY A 71 -21.60 5.00 -5.03
CA GLY A 71 -21.84 4.28 -6.28
C GLY A 71 -23.09 3.39 -6.25
N GLY A 72 -23.83 3.35 -5.15
CA GLY A 72 -25.02 2.51 -4.99
C GLY A 72 -24.71 1.07 -4.55
N PHE A 73 -23.46 0.76 -4.18
CA PHE A 73 -23.09 -0.56 -3.68
C PHE A 73 -23.31 -0.68 -2.17
N THR A 74 -23.63 -1.88 -1.70
CA THR A 74 -23.80 -2.18 -0.28
C THR A 74 -22.80 -3.24 0.18
N GLN A 75 -22.29 -3.10 1.41
CA GLN A 75 -21.35 -4.06 2.01
C GLN A 75 -22.02 -5.42 2.25
N ILE A 76 -21.35 -6.50 1.84
CA ILE A 76 -21.72 -7.88 2.18
C ILE A 76 -20.68 -8.39 3.19
N GLY A 77 -21.14 -8.98 4.30
CA GLY A 77 -20.25 -9.57 5.30
C GLY A 77 -19.48 -10.76 4.73
N LEU A 78 -18.18 -10.86 5.06
CA LEU A 78 -17.38 -12.02 4.70
C LEU A 78 -17.88 -13.26 5.47
N SER A 79 -17.79 -14.43 4.85
CA SER A 79 -18.07 -15.69 5.54
C SER A 79 -17.09 -15.89 6.69
N SER A 80 -17.58 -16.53 7.76
CA SER A 80 -16.76 -16.96 8.90
C SER A 80 -15.84 -18.13 8.57
#